data_AF-A0A3A0DS15-F1
#
_entry.id   AF-A0A3A0DS15-F1
#
_cell.length_a   1.000
_cell.length_b   1.000
_cell.length_c   1.000
_cell.angle_alpha   90.00
_cell.angle_beta   90.00
_cell.angle_gamma   90.00
#
_symmetry.space_group_name_H-M   'P 1'
#
loop_
_entity.id
_entity.type
_entity.pdbx_description
1 polymer ?
#
loop_
_entity_poly.entity_id
_entity_poly.type
_entity_poly.pdbx_seq_one_letter_code
_entity_poly.pdbx_strand_id
1 'polypeptide(L)'
;MIMNEPFSVFSAKRPKAVAFLVIINGIALVLTLVFWLLVLLKRLVPPPSEFTVLSEKANAATTYGFAIGDLVWSTLLLFLSCVGLWRMRFWGWTAAQMTNALWIYSMTVVLIRDFYTTLSPGGVLFTPFALIAVWATYYLWKQRQLFW
;
A
#
# COMPACT_ATOMS: atom_id res chain seq x y z
N MET A 1 -23.28 45.93 -0.30
CA MET A 1 -22.41 45.38 0.76
C MET A 1 -22.60 43.87 0.76
N ILE A 2 -21.76 43.15 0.03
CA ILE A 2 -21.84 41.70 -0.09
C ILE A 2 -21.23 41.12 1.18
N MET A 3 -22.04 40.45 1.99
CA MET A 3 -21.55 39.76 3.18
C MET A 3 -20.68 38.59 2.72
N ASN A 4 -19.36 38.75 2.89
CA ASN A 4 -18.44 37.64 2.95
C ASN A 4 -18.79 36.83 4.20
N GLU A 5 -19.61 35.79 4.05
CA GLU A 5 -19.64 34.76 5.07
C GLU A 5 -18.23 34.15 5.12
N PRO A 6 -17.58 34.12 6.30
CA PRO A 6 -16.34 33.39 6.42
C PRO A 6 -16.71 31.94 6.14
N PHE A 7 -16.04 31.33 5.14
CA PHE A 7 -16.02 29.90 4.97
C PHE A 7 -15.68 29.29 6.33
N SER A 8 -16.73 28.90 7.07
CA SER A 8 -16.55 28.10 8.27
C SER A 8 -15.91 26.83 7.74
N VAL A 9 -14.62 26.68 8.03
CA VAL A 9 -13.91 25.44 7.79
C VAL A 9 -14.61 24.44 8.69
N PHE A 10 -15.65 23.79 8.18
CA PHE A 10 -16.29 22.66 8.81
C PHE A 10 -15.20 21.63 9.00
N SER A 11 -14.58 21.64 10.18
CA SER A 11 -13.73 20.56 10.63
C SER A 11 -14.66 19.41 10.95
N ALA A 12 -15.14 18.74 9.89
CA ALA A 12 -15.88 17.50 10.03
C ALA A 12 -14.98 16.56 10.82
N LYS A 13 -15.43 16.21 12.03
CA LYS A 13 -14.68 15.34 12.94
C LYS A 13 -14.32 14.06 12.18
N ARG A 14 -13.02 13.76 12.07
CA ARG A 14 -12.52 12.61 11.30
C ARG A 14 -13.22 11.32 11.78
N PRO A 15 -13.82 10.53 10.87
CA PRO A 15 -14.38 9.24 11.24
C PRO A 15 -13.29 8.32 11.82
N LYS A 16 -13.64 7.55 12.86
CA LYS A 16 -12.71 6.61 13.52
C LYS A 16 -12.10 5.61 12.52
N ALA A 17 -12.88 5.14 11.55
CA ALA A 17 -12.40 4.23 10.52
C ALA A 17 -11.37 4.88 9.59
N VAL A 18 -11.50 6.18 9.26
CA VAL A 18 -10.45 6.90 8.50
C VAL A 18 -9.18 7.03 9.35
N ALA A 19 -9.30 7.33 10.64
CA ALA A 19 -8.14 7.37 11.53
C ALA A 19 -7.43 6.00 11.62
N PHE A 20 -8.20 4.91 11.71
CA PHE A 20 -7.68 3.54 11.66
C PHE A 20 -6.92 3.28 10.36
N LEU A 21 -7.48 3.66 9.19
CA LEU A 21 -6.81 3.50 7.90
C LEU A 21 -5.50 4.29 7.80
N VAL A 22 -5.43 5.49 8.39
CA VAL A 22 -4.15 6.24 8.44
C VAL A 22 -3.09 5.46 9.22
N ILE A 23 -3.47 4.90 10.37
CA ILE A 23 -2.53 4.12 11.21
C ILE A 23 -2.07 2.88 10.46
N ILE A 24 -3.00 2.13 9.85
CA ILE A 24 -2.66 0.92 9.08
C ILE A 24 -1.75 1.26 7.90
N ASN A 25 -2.04 2.32 7.14
CA ASN A 25 -1.18 2.74 6.03
C ASN A 25 0.21 3.19 6.52
N GLY A 26 0.29 3.82 7.70
CA GLY A 26 1.55 4.20 8.32
C GLY A 26 2.39 2.99 8.72
N ILE A 27 1.76 1.98 9.33
CA ILE A 27 2.43 0.72 9.69
C ILE A 27 2.88 -0.01 8.42
N ALA A 28 2.00 -0.12 7.42
CA ALA A 28 2.30 -0.73 6.13
C ALA A 28 3.50 -0.05 5.46
N LEU A 29 3.55 1.29 5.43
CA LEU A 29 4.68 2.05 4.89
C LEU A 29 6.01 1.65 5.55
N VAL A 30 6.04 1.65 6.89
CA VAL A 30 7.25 1.33 7.64
C VAL A 30 7.66 -0.13 7.41
N LEU A 31 6.72 -1.07 7.46
CA LEU A 31 7.01 -2.49 7.25
C LEU A 31 7.49 -2.75 5.83
N THR A 32 6.89 -2.15 4.80
CA THR A 32 7.34 -2.27 3.41
C THR A 32 8.77 -1.76 3.23
N LEU A 33 9.08 -0.59 3.81
CA LEU A 33 10.45 -0.05 3.75
C LEU A 33 11.45 -0.94 4.46
N VAL A 34 11.15 -1.38 5.69
CA VAL A 34 12.06 -2.25 6.47
C VAL A 34 12.23 -3.60 5.78
N PHE A 35 11.15 -4.22 5.31
CA PHE A 35 11.18 -5.50 4.61
C PHE A 35 12.11 -5.43 3.39
N TRP A 36 11.88 -4.48 2.49
CA TRP A 36 12.69 -4.36 1.28
C TRP A 36 14.11 -3.92 1.55
N LEU A 37 14.34 -3.05 2.54
CA LEU A 37 15.68 -2.69 2.97
C LEU A 37 16.46 -3.92 3.46
N LEU A 38 15.83 -4.79 4.25
CA LEU A 38 16.44 -6.04 4.70
C LEU A 38 16.75 -6.97 3.52
N VAL A 39 15.78 -7.17 2.61
CA VAL A 39 15.97 -8.01 1.42
C VAL A 39 17.15 -7.54 0.58
N LEU A 40 17.25 -6.22 0.32
CA LEU A 40 18.29 -5.64 -0.51
C LEU A 40 19.66 -5.60 0.18
N LEU A 41 19.73 -5.15 1.45
CA LEU A 41 21.01 -5.01 2.16
C LEU A 41 21.61 -6.36 2.56
N LYS A 42 20.78 -7.33 2.93
CA LYS A 42 21.25 -8.68 3.31
C LYS A 42 21.31 -9.64 2.11
N ARG A 43 20.99 -9.18 0.90
CA ARG A 43 20.91 -10.00 -0.32
C ARG A 43 20.14 -11.30 -0.07
N LEU A 44 19.00 -11.20 0.60
CA LEU A 44 18.18 -12.38 0.96
C LEU A 44 17.63 -13.09 -0.27
N VAL A 45 17.59 -12.40 -1.41
CA VAL A 45 17.24 -12.94 -2.72
C VAL A 45 18.42 -12.67 -3.65
N PRO A 46 19.07 -13.69 -4.22
CA PRO A 46 20.12 -13.49 -5.22
C PRO A 46 19.56 -12.81 -6.48
N PRO A 47 20.34 -11.97 -7.17
CA PRO A 47 19.91 -11.34 -8.42
C PRO A 47 19.67 -12.38 -9.52
N PRO A 48 18.77 -12.11 -10.49
CA PRO A 48 18.41 -13.07 -11.55
C PRO A 48 19.61 -13.55 -12.39
N SER A 49 20.67 -12.76 -12.47
CA SER A 49 21.91 -13.11 -13.18
C SER A 49 22.68 -14.27 -12.55
N GLU A 50 22.45 -14.57 -11.27
CA GLU A 50 23.20 -15.60 -10.52
C GLU A 50 22.56 -17.00 -10.63
N PHE A 51 21.32 -17.10 -11.09
CA PHE A 51 20.68 -18.40 -11.32
C PHE A 51 21.01 -18.96 -12.70
N THR A 52 20.93 -20.27 -12.89
CA THR A 52 21.05 -20.93 -14.19
C THR A 52 19.71 -21.46 -14.68
N VAL A 53 18.85 -21.90 -13.76
CA VAL A 53 17.51 -22.43 -14.04
C VAL A 53 16.52 -21.29 -14.33
N LEU A 54 15.74 -21.42 -15.41
CA LEU A 54 14.82 -20.37 -15.87
C LEU A 54 13.73 -20.01 -14.85
N SER A 55 13.19 -21.01 -14.14
CA SER A 55 12.15 -20.78 -13.11
C SER A 55 12.67 -19.97 -11.92
N GLU A 56 13.90 -20.23 -11.48
CA GLU A 56 14.55 -19.50 -10.40
C GLU A 56 14.87 -18.05 -10.83
N LYS A 57 15.38 -17.87 -12.06
CA LYS A 57 15.56 -16.55 -12.67
C LYS A 57 14.27 -15.75 -12.70
N ALA A 58 13.19 -16.37 -13.16
CA ALA A 58 11.88 -15.73 -13.26
C ALA A 58 11.37 -15.32 -11.87
N ASN A 59 11.47 -16.20 -10.86
CA ASN A 59 11.06 -15.89 -9.50
C ASN A 59 11.86 -14.74 -8.88
N ALA A 60 13.18 -14.73 -9.07
CA ALA A 60 14.05 -13.64 -8.64
C ALA A 60 13.66 -12.33 -9.35
N ALA A 61 13.49 -12.36 -10.68
CA ALA A 61 13.11 -11.17 -11.46
C ALA A 61 11.77 -10.59 -11.04
N THR A 62 10.77 -11.45 -10.82
CA THR A 62 9.46 -11.04 -10.29
C THR A 62 9.60 -10.41 -8.89
N THR A 63 10.43 -10.98 -8.02
CA THR A 63 10.66 -10.45 -6.67
C THR A 63 11.32 -9.07 -6.71
N TYR A 64 12.33 -8.86 -7.56
CA TYR A 64 12.93 -7.53 -7.77
C TYR A 64 11.96 -6.55 -8.44
N GLY A 65 11.10 -7.03 -9.34
CA GLY A 65 10.01 -6.22 -9.92
C GLY A 65 9.06 -5.70 -8.85
N PHE A 66 8.66 -6.55 -7.89
CA PHE A 66 7.89 -6.12 -6.72
C PHE A 66 8.67 -5.16 -5.82
N ALA A 67 9.96 -5.39 -5.61
CA ALA A 67 10.80 -4.48 -4.82
C ALA A 67 10.76 -3.05 -5.39
N ILE A 68 10.92 -2.91 -6.70
CA ILE A 68 10.86 -1.61 -7.38
C ILE A 68 9.44 -1.05 -7.29
N GLY A 69 8.43 -1.86 -7.57
CA GLY A 69 7.03 -1.47 -7.46
C GLY A 69 6.68 -0.89 -6.10
N ASP A 70 7.11 -1.57 -5.04
CA ASP A 70 6.83 -1.18 -3.68
C ASP A 70 7.64 0.05 -3.24
N LEU A 71 8.95 0.07 -3.51
CA LEU A 71 9.82 1.16 -3.08
C LEU A 71 9.57 2.46 -3.83
N VAL A 72 9.16 2.40 -5.10
CA VAL A 72 8.92 3.59 -5.93
C VAL A 72 7.47 4.02 -5.87
N TRP A 73 6.51 3.10 -5.96
CA TRP A 73 5.09 3.45 -6.06
C TRP A 73 4.35 3.26 -4.74
N SER A 74 4.39 2.05 -4.16
CA SER A 74 3.56 1.75 -2.98
C SER A 74 3.93 2.62 -1.78
N THR A 75 5.21 2.82 -1.48
CA THR A 75 5.66 3.64 -0.33
C THR A 75 5.28 5.11 -0.49
N LEU A 76 5.45 5.69 -1.69
CA LEU A 76 5.06 7.07 -1.97
C LEU A 76 3.54 7.24 -1.83
N LEU A 77 2.76 6.32 -2.39
CA LEU A 77 1.30 6.36 -2.31
C LEU A 77 0.81 6.12 -0.87
N LEU A 78 1.45 5.23 -0.11
CA LEU A 78 1.17 5.02 1.32
C LEU A 78 1.45 6.29 2.13
N PHE A 79 2.58 6.95 1.88
CA PHE A 79 2.92 8.21 2.53
C PHE A 79 1.89 9.30 2.23
N LEU A 80 1.59 9.51 0.94
CA LEU A 80 0.57 10.47 0.52
C LEU A 80 -0.81 10.11 1.09
N SER A 81 -1.16 8.83 1.10
CA SER A 81 -2.40 8.35 1.69
C SER A 81 -2.48 8.71 3.17
N CYS A 82 -1.42 8.46 3.96
CA CYS A 82 -1.38 8.81 5.38
C CYS A 82 -1.62 10.30 5.60
N VAL A 83 -0.83 11.15 4.94
CA VAL A 83 -0.89 12.61 5.13
C VAL A 83 -2.23 13.16 4.64
N GLY A 84 -2.70 12.70 3.48
CA GLY A 84 -3.90 13.23 2.85
C GLY A 84 -5.19 12.75 3.52
N LEU A 85 -5.28 11.47 3.93
CA LEU A 85 -6.41 10.96 4.73
C LEU A 85 -6.43 11.61 6.12
N TRP A 86 -5.27 11.85 6.73
CA TRP A 86 -5.21 12.62 7.98
C TRP A 86 -5.77 14.03 7.78
N ARG A 87 -5.40 14.70 6.70
CA ARG A 87 -5.89 16.04 6.37
C ARG A 87 -7.30 16.05 5.75
N MET A 88 -7.96 14.90 5.61
CA MET A 88 -9.26 14.76 4.96
C MET A 88 -9.30 15.41 3.57
N ARG A 89 -8.27 15.18 2.75
CA ARG A 89 -8.13 15.77 1.40
C ARG A 89 -8.31 14.73 0.30
N PHE A 90 -8.84 15.18 -0.83
CA PHE A 90 -9.13 14.34 -2.00
C PHE A 90 -7.94 13.53 -2.49
N TRP A 91 -6.74 14.13 -2.53
CA TRP A 91 -5.53 13.47 -3.00
C TRP A 91 -5.08 12.33 -2.09
N GLY A 92 -5.38 12.40 -0.79
CA GLY A 92 -5.12 11.31 0.16
C GLY A 92 -6.05 10.12 -0.06
N TRP A 93 -7.32 10.41 -0.37
CA TRP A 93 -8.28 9.40 -0.77
C TRP A 93 -7.85 8.71 -2.08
N THR A 94 -7.43 9.48 -3.09
CA THR A 94 -6.95 8.91 -4.37
C THR A 94 -5.71 8.05 -4.15
N ALA A 95 -4.73 8.54 -3.39
CA ALA A 95 -3.53 7.77 -3.06
C ALA A 95 -3.86 6.48 -2.28
N ALA A 96 -4.84 6.52 -1.37
CA ALA A 96 -5.31 5.33 -0.66
C ALA A 96 -5.90 4.30 -1.64
N GLN A 97 -6.74 4.73 -2.59
CA GLN A 97 -7.33 3.82 -3.58
C GLN A 97 -6.29 3.21 -4.51
N MET A 98 -5.32 4.01 -4.97
CA MET A 98 -4.21 3.49 -5.79
C MET A 98 -3.35 2.49 -5.01
N THR A 99 -3.05 2.79 -3.74
CA THR A 99 -2.34 1.86 -2.85
C THR A 99 -3.10 0.56 -2.70
N ASN A 100 -4.40 0.61 -2.41
CA ASN A 100 -5.22 -0.59 -2.25
C ASN A 100 -5.22 -1.43 -3.54
N ALA A 101 -5.35 -0.80 -4.71
CA ALA A 101 -5.29 -1.49 -5.99
C ALA A 101 -3.95 -2.20 -6.22
N LEU A 102 -2.83 -1.51 -5.95
CA LEU A 102 -1.49 -2.10 -6.06
C LEU A 102 -1.32 -3.29 -5.10
N TRP A 103 -1.77 -3.14 -3.85
CA TRP A 103 -1.66 -4.21 -2.85
C TRP A 103 -2.50 -5.42 -3.22
N ILE A 104 -3.75 -5.22 -3.66
CA ILE A 104 -4.61 -6.31 -4.12
C ILE A 104 -3.98 -7.03 -5.30
N TYR A 105 -3.46 -6.30 -6.28
CA TYR A 105 -2.75 -6.88 -7.43
C TYR A 105 -1.52 -7.68 -7.00
N SER A 106 -0.60 -7.05 -6.27
CA SER A 106 0.66 -7.69 -5.84
C SER A 106 0.40 -8.92 -4.98
N MET A 107 -0.54 -8.83 -4.03
CA MET A 107 -0.87 -9.96 -3.17
C MET A 107 -1.59 -11.07 -3.92
N THR A 108 -2.38 -10.77 -4.95
CA THR A 108 -2.96 -11.81 -5.81
C THR A 108 -1.86 -12.61 -6.50
N VAL A 109 -0.86 -11.93 -7.08
CA VAL A 109 0.27 -12.60 -7.74
C VAL A 109 1.11 -13.40 -6.75
N VAL A 110 1.42 -12.82 -5.59
CA VAL A 110 2.19 -13.50 -4.52
C VAL A 110 1.46 -14.72 -3.99
N LEU A 111 0.16 -14.62 -3.70
CA LEU A 111 -0.62 -15.74 -3.18
C LEU A 111 -0.77 -16.85 -4.21
N ILE A 112 -0.99 -16.52 -5.49
CA ILE A 112 -1.02 -17.51 -6.57
C ILE A 112 0.34 -18.23 -6.66
N ARG A 113 1.45 -17.49 -6.68
CA ARG A 113 2.79 -18.08 -6.71
C ARG A 113 3.01 -18.99 -5.50
N ASP A 114 2.68 -18.53 -4.30
CA ASP A 114 2.92 -19.25 -3.05
C ASP A 114 2.01 -20.49 -2.95
N PHE A 115 0.82 -20.47 -3.55
CA PHE A 115 -0.07 -21.63 -3.65
C PHE A 115 0.56 -22.78 -4.46
N TYR A 116 1.29 -22.45 -5.53
CA TYR A 116 2.01 -23.44 -6.36
C TYR A 116 3.40 -23.80 -5.82
N THR A 117 3.89 -23.10 -4.80
CA THR A 117 5.24 -23.25 -4.28
C THR A 117 5.24 -23.38 -2.77
N THR A 118 5.94 -22.47 -2.06
CA THR A 118 5.98 -22.42 -0.60
C THR A 118 5.55 -21.03 -0.15
N LEU A 119 4.96 -20.96 1.04
CA LEU A 119 4.49 -19.71 1.61
C LEU A 119 5.67 -18.76 1.85
N SER A 120 5.71 -17.65 1.13
CA SER A 120 6.82 -16.70 1.24
C SER A 120 6.67 -15.84 2.51
N PRO A 121 7.79 -15.42 3.12
CA PRO A 121 7.74 -14.51 4.27
C PRO A 121 6.98 -13.21 3.98
N GLY A 122 7.12 -12.67 2.76
CA GLY A 122 6.37 -11.50 2.30
C GLY A 122 4.87 -11.78 2.19
N GLY A 123 4.49 -12.94 1.65
CA GLY A 123 3.08 -13.37 1.58
C GLY A 123 2.44 -13.42 2.96
N VAL A 124 3.09 -14.02 3.94
CA VAL A 124 2.61 -14.06 5.34
C VAL A 124 2.47 -12.66 5.93
N LEU A 125 3.51 -11.85 5.79
CA LEU A 125 3.58 -10.53 6.42
C LEU A 125 2.52 -9.56 5.87
N PHE A 126 2.28 -9.59 4.56
CA PHE A 126 1.47 -8.58 3.88
C PHE A 126 0.02 -9.00 3.60
N THR A 127 -0.34 -10.30 3.73
CA THR A 127 -1.72 -10.77 3.54
C THR A 127 -2.77 -10.05 4.41
N PRO A 128 -2.55 -9.80 5.71
CA PRO A 128 -3.56 -9.13 6.54
C PRO A 128 -3.92 -7.73 6.02
N PHE A 129 -2.93 -6.99 5.53
CA PHE A 129 -3.13 -5.66 4.95
C PHE A 129 -3.85 -5.72 3.61
N ALA A 130 -3.65 -6.77 2.80
CA ALA A 130 -4.39 -6.98 1.57
C ALA A 130 -5.90 -7.12 1.84
N LEU A 131 -6.26 -7.87 2.88
CA LEU A 131 -7.66 -8.01 3.32
C LEU A 131 -8.23 -6.67 3.79
N ILE A 132 -7.44 -5.91 4.56
CA ILE A 132 -7.82 -4.55 4.97
C ILE A 132 -7.98 -3.65 3.74
N ALA A 133 -7.12 -3.76 2.72
CA ALA A 133 -7.19 -2.96 1.49
C ALA A 133 -8.48 -3.20 0.71
N VAL A 134 -8.97 -4.45 0.63
CA VAL A 134 -10.28 -4.77 0.02
C VAL A 134 -11.41 -4.03 0.75
N TRP A 135 -11.44 -4.12 2.09
CA TRP A 135 -12.44 -3.42 2.88
C TRP A 135 -12.30 -1.89 2.77
N ALA A 136 -11.07 -1.38 2.86
CA ALA A 136 -10.75 0.04 2.78
C ALA A 136 -11.20 0.64 1.46
N THR A 137 -11.05 -0.11 0.36
CA THR A 137 -11.48 0.30 -0.99
C THR A 137 -12.97 0.61 -1.01
N TYR A 138 -13.78 -0.33 -0.52
CA TYR A 138 -15.23 -0.17 -0.44
C TYR A 138 -15.62 0.96 0.52
N TYR A 139 -15.04 0.99 1.72
CA TYR A 139 -15.36 1.97 2.75
C TYR A 139 -15.06 3.41 2.29
N LEU A 140 -13.84 3.66 1.78
CA LEU A 140 -13.43 4.96 1.30
C LEU A 140 -14.25 5.41 0.08
N TRP A 141 -14.66 4.48 -0.78
CA TRP A 141 -15.53 4.82 -1.91
C TRP A 141 -16.91 5.32 -1.47
N LYS A 142 -17.51 4.65 -0.46
CA LYS A 142 -18.80 5.05 0.13
C LYS A 142 -18.71 6.39 0.87
N GLN A 143 -17.54 6.73 1.39
CA GLN A 143 -17.29 7.95 2.16
C GLN A 143 -16.55 9.03 1.37
N ARG A 144 -16.48 8.94 0.03
CA ARG A 144 -15.68 9.85 -0.81
C ARG A 144 -16.04 11.33 -0.65
N GLN A 145 -17.31 11.62 -0.37
CA GLN A 145 -17.81 12.97 -0.13
C GLN A 145 -17.15 13.67 1.08
N LEU A 146 -16.49 12.92 1.98
CA LEU A 146 -15.82 13.51 3.14
C LEU A 146 -14.48 14.18 2.82
N PHE A 147 -13.95 14.01 1.61
CA PHE A 147 -12.59 14.44 1.24
C PHE A 147 -12.57 15.62 0.24
N TRP A 148 -13.76 16.08 -0.18
CA TRP A 148 -14.02 17.10 -1.20
C TRP A 148 -14.47 18.37 -0.48
#